data_AF-A0A523L9J9-F1
#
_entry.id   AF-A0A523L9J9-F1
#
_cell.length_a   1.000
_cell.length_b   1.000
_cell.length_c   1.000
_cell.angle_alpha   90.00
_cell.angle_beta   90.00
_cell.angle_gamma   90.00
#
_symmetry.space_group_name_H-M   'P 1'
#
loop_
_entity.id
_entity.type
_entity.pdbx_description
1 polymer ?
#
loop_
_entity_poly.entity_id
_entity_poly.type
_entity_poly.pdbx_seq_one_letter_code
_entity_poly.pdbx_strand_id
1 'polypeptide(L)'
;MAAWIPLLKTALPYVAQVLSVAIPAFTSKAGNKTSDIIPEQIKELQSAVIQNAESVKTLAEHLKGTIEGVDSAAIKLQQEVVSLKRQCLITLIIAGASLAIAVWAILSR
;
A
#
# COMPACT_ATOMS: atom_id res chain seq x y z
N MET A 1 11.97 5.68 -6.56
CA MET A 1 11.98 4.27 -6.07
C MET A 1 10.55 3.92 -5.73
N ALA A 2 10.07 2.74 -6.12
CA ALA A 2 8.71 2.28 -5.85
C ALA A 2 8.46 2.16 -4.34
N ALA A 3 7.91 3.21 -3.72
CA ALA A 3 7.69 3.31 -2.28
C ALA A 3 6.70 2.26 -1.74
N TRP A 4 5.97 1.57 -2.62
CA TRP A 4 5.03 0.51 -2.28
C TRP A 4 5.70 -0.86 -2.06
N ILE A 5 6.90 -1.11 -2.60
CA ILE A 5 7.58 -2.41 -2.45
C ILE A 5 7.94 -2.71 -0.99
N PRO A 6 8.49 -1.77 -0.19
CA PRO A 6 8.73 -2.00 1.23
C PRO A 6 7.44 -2.27 2.00
N LEU A 7 6.37 -1.54 1.67
CA LEU A 7 5.06 -1.67 2.32
C LEU A 7 4.42 -3.04 2.07
N LEU A 8 4.51 -3.54 0.83
CA LEU A 8 4.05 -4.88 0.47
C LEU A 8 4.83 -5.96 1.23
N LYS A 9 6.14 -5.78 1.37
CA LYS A 9 7.02 -6.72 2.08
C LYS A 9 6.67 -6.84 3.57
N THR A 10 6.27 -5.73 4.20
CA THR A 10 5.78 -5.73 5.58
C THR A 10 4.36 -6.29 5.73
N ALA A 11 3.51 -6.13 4.72
CA ALA A 11 2.13 -6.66 4.76
C ALA A 11 2.04 -8.16 4.42
N LEU A 12 2.99 -8.68 3.64
CA LEU A 12 3.05 -10.07 3.19
C LEU A 12 2.80 -11.14 4.28
N PRO A 13 3.41 -11.08 5.49
CA PRO A 13 3.15 -12.07 6.54
C PRO A 13 1.71 -12.04 7.06
N TYR A 14 1.01 -10.91 7.01
CA TYR A 14 -0.39 -10.79 7.42
C TYR A 14 -1.34 -11.33 6.36
N VAL A 15 -1.01 -11.16 5.07
CA VAL A 15 -1.75 -11.78 3.97
C VAL A 15 -1.69 -13.31 4.06
N ALA A 16 -0.54 -13.87 4.44
CA ALA A 16 -0.40 -15.31 4.66
C ALA A 16 -1.31 -15.83 5.81
N GLN A 17 -1.49 -15.05 6.88
CA GLN A 17 -2.39 -15.39 7.99
C GLN A 17 -3.86 -15.37 7.56
N VAL A 18 -4.26 -14.43 6.70
CA VAL A 18 -5.65 -14.37 6.17
C VAL A 18 -5.92 -15.55 5.21
N LEU A 19 -4.95 -15.92 4.38
CA LEU A 19 -5.06 -17.09 3.50
C LEU A 19 -5.17 -18.41 4.29
N SER A 20 -4.53 -18.49 5.46
CA SER A 20 -4.61 -19.63 6.37
C SER A 20 -6.00 -19.82 7.01
N VAL A 21 -6.77 -18.74 7.22
CA VAL A 21 -8.13 -18.80 7.78
C VAL A 21 -9.17 -19.19 6.71
N ALA A 22 -8.85 -18.93 5.44
CA ALA A 22 -9.69 -19.31 4.30
C ALA A 22 -9.53 -20.78 3.87
N ILE A 23 -8.73 -21.61 4.58
CA ILE A 23 -8.72 -23.06 4.36
C ILE A 23 -10.04 -23.59 4.91
N PRO A 24 -10.96 -24.06 4.05
CA PRO A 24 -12.31 -24.37 4.48
C PRO A 24 -12.32 -25.63 5.36
N ALA A 25 -13.06 -25.57 6.46
CA ALA A 25 -13.14 -26.62 7.50
C ALA A 25 -13.94 -27.87 7.06
N PHE A 26 -13.68 -28.40 5.86
CA PHE A 26 -14.40 -29.55 5.26
C PHE A 26 -14.19 -30.90 5.96
N THR A 27 -13.76 -30.94 7.23
CA THR A 27 -13.37 -32.19 7.89
C THR A 27 -13.97 -32.45 9.28
N SER A 28 -14.83 -31.59 9.85
CA SER A 28 -15.26 -31.79 11.25
C SER A 28 -16.64 -32.43 11.46
N LYS A 29 -17.26 -33.09 10.47
CA LYS A 29 -18.47 -33.90 10.75
C LYS A 29 -18.66 -35.10 9.82
N ALA A 30 -17.62 -35.91 9.67
CA ALA A 30 -17.77 -37.31 9.24
C ALA A 30 -18.34 -38.12 10.42
N GLY A 31 -19.60 -37.88 10.76
CA GLY A 31 -20.26 -38.50 11.91
C GLY A 31 -21.77 -38.50 11.71
N ASN A 32 -22.26 -39.54 11.05
CA ASN A 32 -23.65 -39.98 10.89
C ASN A 32 -24.52 -39.34 9.78
N LYS A 33 -24.90 -40.20 8.79
CA LYS A 33 -26.02 -40.15 7.81
C LYS A 33 -25.72 -39.66 6.38
N THR A 34 -25.11 -40.54 5.58
CA THR A 34 -24.41 -40.29 4.31
C THR A 34 -25.26 -40.14 3.02
N SER A 35 -26.60 -40.01 3.05
CA SER A 35 -27.39 -39.99 1.80
C SER A 35 -27.92 -38.62 1.35
N ASP A 36 -28.13 -37.66 2.25
CA ASP A 36 -28.64 -36.31 1.92
C ASP A 36 -27.60 -35.19 2.03
N ILE A 37 -26.37 -35.51 2.49
CA ILE A 37 -25.36 -34.50 2.84
C ILE A 37 -24.57 -34.00 1.61
N ILE A 38 -24.45 -34.82 0.56
CA ILE A 38 -23.63 -34.49 -0.62
C ILE A 38 -24.23 -33.34 -1.47
N PRO A 39 -25.54 -33.30 -1.78
CA PRO A 39 -26.13 -32.18 -2.51
C PRO A 39 -26.04 -30.86 -1.73
N GLU A 40 -26.21 -30.93 -0.40
CA GLU A 40 -26.13 -29.78 0.51
C GLU A 40 -24.70 -29.23 0.58
N GLN A 41 -23.68 -30.11 0.70
CA GLN A 41 -22.27 -29.74 0.68
C GLN A 41 -21.81 -29.17 -0.66
N ILE A 42 -22.33 -29.66 -1.79
CA ILE A 42 -22.03 -29.08 -3.12
C ILE A 42 -22.62 -27.67 -3.24
N LYS A 43 -23.83 -27.45 -2.72
CA LYS A 43 -24.48 -26.14 -2.72
C LYS A 43 -23.73 -25.15 -1.82
N GLU A 44 -23.28 -25.60 -0.64
CA GLU A 44 -22.43 -24.80 0.25
C GLU A 44 -21.07 -24.46 -0.38
N LEU A 45 -20.43 -25.43 -1.04
CA LEU A 45 -19.19 -25.23 -1.80
C LEU A 45 -19.36 -24.19 -2.91
N GLN A 46 -20.44 -24.29 -3.69
CA GLN A 46 -20.72 -23.34 -4.76
C GLN A 46 -21.00 -21.94 -4.21
N SER A 47 -21.75 -21.82 -3.12
CA SER A 47 -22.00 -20.54 -2.46
C SER A 47 -20.71 -19.92 -1.91
N ALA A 48 -19.87 -20.72 -1.26
CA ALA A 48 -18.58 -20.27 -0.73
C ALA A 48 -17.61 -19.86 -1.83
N VAL A 49 -17.58 -20.56 -2.97
CA VAL A 49 -16.73 -20.21 -4.12
C VAL A 49 -17.20 -18.89 -4.75
N ILE A 50 -18.50 -18.69 -4.93
CA ILE A 50 -19.06 -17.43 -5.46
C ILE A 50 -18.74 -16.26 -4.52
N GLN A 51 -18.97 -16.43 -3.22
CA GLN A 51 -18.71 -15.40 -2.22
C GLN A 51 -17.22 -15.07 -2.08
N ASN A 52 -16.34 -16.06 -2.18
CA ASN A 52 -14.90 -15.84 -2.20
C ASN A 52 -14.43 -15.12 -3.47
N ALA A 53 -14.96 -15.50 -4.64
CA ALA A 53 -14.64 -14.84 -5.89
C ALA A 53 -15.06 -13.35 -5.87
N GLU A 54 -16.23 -13.06 -5.29
CA GLU A 54 -16.70 -11.69 -5.08
C GLU A 54 -15.79 -10.93 -4.10
N SER A 55 -15.43 -11.55 -2.98
CA SER A 55 -14.52 -10.94 -1.98
C SER A 55 -13.13 -10.63 -2.56
N VAL A 56 -12.58 -11.53 -3.37
CA VAL A 56 -11.29 -11.32 -4.06
C VAL A 56 -11.39 -10.20 -5.08
N LYS A 57 -12.51 -10.10 -5.80
CA LYS A 57 -12.76 -9.00 -6.74
C LYS A 57 -12.81 -7.65 -6.01
N THR A 58 -13.57 -7.56 -4.92
CA THR A 58 -13.66 -6.35 -4.09
C THR A 58 -12.30 -5.97 -3.51
N LEU A 59 -11.52 -6.94 -3.04
CA LEU A 59 -10.15 -6.70 -2.57
C LEU A 59 -9.25 -6.17 -3.69
N ALA A 60 -9.34 -6.73 -4.89
CA ALA A 60 -8.57 -6.28 -6.05
C ALA A 60 -8.95 -4.85 -6.47
N GLU A 61 -10.25 -4.50 -6.42
CA GLU A 61 -10.74 -3.15 -6.69
C GLU A 61 -10.22 -2.14 -5.65
N HIS A 62 -10.29 -2.47 -4.37
CA HIS A 62 -9.73 -1.63 -3.30
C HIS A 62 -8.21 -1.48 -3.39
N LEU A 63 -7.50 -2.56 -3.73
CA LEU A 63 -6.05 -2.53 -3.93
C LEU A 63 -5.69 -1.63 -5.11
N LYS A 64 -6.42 -1.74 -6.23
CA LYS A 64 -6.24 -0.87 -7.40
C LYS A 64 -6.40 0.59 -7.01
N GLY A 65 -7.50 0.95 -6.35
CA GLY A 65 -7.73 2.33 -5.91
C GLY A 65 -6.66 2.83 -4.92
N THR A 66 -6.17 1.95 -4.05
CA THR A 66 -5.08 2.28 -3.12
C THR A 66 -3.77 2.54 -3.86
N ILE A 67 -3.41 1.70 -4.84
CA ILE A 67 -2.20 1.87 -5.66
C ILE A 67 -2.28 3.17 -6.47
N GLU A 68 -3.42 3.46 -7.10
CA GLU A 68 -3.65 4.70 -7.83
C GLU A 68 -3.55 5.93 -6.91
N GLY A 69 -4.10 5.84 -5.69
CA GLY A 69 -3.97 6.88 -4.67
C GLY A 69 -2.53 7.11 -4.22
N VAL A 70 -1.77 6.03 -3.99
CA VAL A 70 -0.35 6.08 -3.62
C VAL A 70 0.49 6.69 -4.75
N ASP A 71 0.23 6.32 -6.00
CA ASP A 71 0.95 6.86 -7.15
C ASP A 71 0.70 8.38 -7.31
N SER A 72 -0.56 8.80 -7.19
CA SER A 72 -0.93 10.23 -7.20
C SER A 72 -0.25 11.00 -6.05
N ALA A 73 -0.22 10.44 -4.85
CA ALA A 73 0.45 11.04 -3.70
C ALA A 73 1.96 11.14 -3.90
N ALA A 74 2.58 10.11 -4.49
CA ALA A 74 4.01 10.10 -4.80
C ALA A 74 4.39 11.19 -5.81
N ILE A 75 3.59 11.39 -6.86
CA ILE A 75 3.80 12.45 -7.85
C ILE A 75 3.74 13.83 -7.17
N LYS A 76 2.72 14.08 -6.34
CA LYS A 76 2.59 15.35 -5.59
C LYS A 76 3.79 15.59 -4.67
N LEU A 77 4.19 14.56 -3.91
CA LEU A 77 5.34 14.65 -3.02
C LEU A 77 6.63 14.96 -3.80
N GLN A 78 6.81 14.37 -4.97
CA GLN A 78 7.97 14.63 -5.81
C GLN A 78 8.01 16.08 -6.31
N GLN A 79 6.86 16.66 -6.66
CA GLN A 79 6.75 18.08 -7.03
C GLN A 79 7.10 19.00 -5.85
N GLU A 80 6.59 18.70 -4.65
CA GLU A 80 6.90 19.44 -3.43
C GLU A 80 8.39 19.39 -3.09
N VAL A 81 9.01 18.21 -3.15
CA VAL A 81 10.45 18.04 -2.91
C VAL A 81 11.28 18.86 -3.90
N VAL A 82 10.90 18.92 -5.17
CA VAL A 82 11.59 19.76 -6.17
C VAL A 82 11.42 21.24 -5.84
N SER A 83 10.22 21.67 -5.44
CA SER A 83 9.96 23.05 -5.03
C SER A 83 10.79 23.45 -3.81
N LEU A 84 10.81 22.61 -2.77
CA LEU A 84 11.59 22.81 -1.55
C LEU A 84 13.09 22.87 -1.84
N LYS A 85 13.61 21.99 -2.70
CA LYS A 85 15.02 22.04 -3.11
C LYS A 85 15.37 23.36 -3.80
N ARG A 86 14.49 23.86 -4.66
CA ARG A 86 14.68 25.16 -5.33
C ARG A 86 14.69 26.31 -4.31
N GLN A 87 13.74 26.32 -3.38
CA GLN A 87 13.69 27.33 -2.31
C GLN A 87 14.95 27.30 -1.43
N CYS A 88 15.40 26.12 -1.03
CA CYS A 88 16.64 25.94 -0.26
C CYS A 88 17.86 26.52 -1.00
N LEU A 89 17.98 26.26 -2.30
CA LEU A 89 19.07 26.79 -3.13
C LEU A 89 19.02 28.33 -3.18
N ILE A 90 17.84 28.91 -3.39
CA ILE A 90 17.65 30.37 -3.38
C ILE A 90 18.07 30.97 -2.04
N THR A 91 17.62 30.40 -0.93
CA THR A 91 18.00 30.85 0.42
C THR A 91 19.51 30.75 0.64
N LEU A 92 20.14 29.68 0.18
CA LEU A 92 21.59 29.49 0.28
C LEU A 92 22.36 30.58 -0.48
N ILE A 93 21.93 30.92 -1.70
CA ILE A 93 22.53 32.00 -2.49
C ILE A 93 22.40 33.34 -1.77
N ILE A 94 21.19 33.67 -1.28
CA ILE A 94 20.94 34.93 -0.58
C ILE A 94 21.80 35.02 0.68
N ALA A 95 21.86 33.96 1.48
CA ALA A 95 22.69 33.90 2.67
C ALA A 95 24.18 34.06 2.32
N GLY A 96 24.66 33.37 1.29
CA GLY A 96 26.05 33.49 0.82
C GLY A 96 26.40 34.89 0.33
N ALA A 97 25.51 35.54 -0.44
CA ALA A 97 25.69 36.90 -0.90
C ALA A 97 25.71 37.90 0.26
N SER A 98 24.80 37.76 1.22
CA SER A 98 24.77 38.61 2.42
C SER A 98 26.06 38.49 3.22
N LEU A 99 26.58 37.27 3.39
CA LEU A 99 27.83 37.01 4.11
C LEU A 99 29.04 37.58 3.36
N ALA A 100 29.08 37.46 2.03
CA ALA A 100 30.13 38.06 1.19
C ALA A 100 30.14 39.59 1.29
N ILE A 101 28.97 40.23 1.25
CA ILE A 101 28.84 41.69 1.42
C ILE A 101 29.33 42.11 2.82
N ALA A 102 28.95 41.37 3.86
CA ALA A 102 29.38 41.66 5.23
C ALA A 102 30.91 41.56 5.38
N VAL A 103 31.53 40.51 4.83
CA VAL A 103 33.00 40.35 4.84
C VAL A 103 33.68 41.46 4.06
N TRP A 104 33.16 41.80 2.88
CA TRP A 104 33.72 42.88 2.06
C TRP A 104 33.68 44.23 2.78
N ALA A 105 32.54 44.56 3.41
CA ALA A 105 32.38 45.80 4.17
C ALA A 105 33.32 45.91 5.38
N ILE A 106 33.66 44.77 6.02
CA ILE A 106 34.63 44.72 7.11
C ILE A 106 36.06 44.93 6.58
N LEU A 107 36.42 44.34 5.45
CA LEU A 107 37.76 44.45 4.86
C LEU A 107 38.02 45.80 4.17
N SER A 108 36.98 46.46 3.67
CA SER A 108 37.09 47.77 3.01
C SER A 108 37.15 48.96 3.98
N ARG A 109 37.07 48.71 5.29
CA ARG A 109 37.11 49.72 6.36
C ARG A 109 38.52 49.83 6.93
#